data_AF-A0A5S4U2Y1-F1
#
_entry.id   AF-A0A5S4U2Y1-F1
#
_cell.length_a   1.000
_cell.length_b   1.000
_cell.length_c   1.000
_cell.angle_alpha   90.00
_cell.angle_beta   90.00
_cell.angle_gamma   90.00
#
_symmetry.space_group_name_H-M   'P 1'
#
loop_
_entity.id
_entity.type
_entity.pdbx_description
1 polymer ?
#
loop_
_entity_poly.entity_id
_entity_poly.type
_entity_poly.pdbx_seq_one_letter_code
_entity_poly.pdbx_strand_id
1 'polypeptide(L)'
;LTAQAGRDLSLLSATESRHDFFEETTVKKKTFSKTVTHTVRETAQTTEKGTLLSAGSVALTAGQDIGVRGSSVAADGGVALTAGRDITTAASVESYRQYEDVSRKKSGVFSGGGIGFTIGSTSLRQTLASAGTTQSQSVSTLGSTGGSVSLRAGQDVALTGTDVIAAR
;
A
#
# COMPACT_ATOMS: atom_id res chain seq x y z
N LEU A 1 -13.22 -26.31 3.04
CA LEU A 1 -14.01 -25.10 3.30
C LEU A 1 -14.99 -24.92 2.15
N THR A 2 -16.27 -24.83 2.48
CA THR A 2 -17.33 -24.57 1.50
C THR A 2 -18.08 -23.33 1.97
N ALA A 3 -18.29 -22.36 1.09
CA ALA A 3 -19.10 -21.19 1.37
C ALA A 3 -20.14 -21.05 0.26
N GLN A 4 -21.40 -20.87 0.67
CA GLN A 4 -22.51 -20.73 -0.25
C GLN A 4 -23.31 -19.47 0.09
N ALA A 5 -23.59 -18.65 -0.91
CA ALA A 5 -24.47 -17.51 -0.81
C ALA A 5 -25.67 -17.67 -1.75
N GLY A 6 -26.88 -17.38 -1.25
CA GLY A 6 -28.10 -17.47 -2.05
C GLY A 6 -28.18 -16.43 -3.18
N ARG A 7 -27.44 -15.33 -3.07
CA ARG A 7 -27.26 -14.32 -4.12
C ARG A 7 -25.79 -14.18 -4.47
N ASP A 8 -25.05 -13.42 -3.68
CA ASP A 8 -23.73 -12.94 -4.10
C ASP A 8 -22.67 -13.29 -3.05
N LEU A 9 -21.47 -13.68 -3.49
CA LEU A 9 -20.30 -13.83 -2.63
C LEU A 9 -19.31 -12.72 -2.97
N SER A 10 -18.86 -11.97 -1.97
CA SER A 10 -17.90 -10.88 -2.17
C SER A 10 -16.76 -10.97 -1.17
N LEU A 11 -15.55 -11.21 -1.68
CA LEU A 11 -14.30 -11.13 -0.93
C LEU A 11 -13.68 -9.78 -1.25
N LEU A 12 -13.86 -8.81 -0.35
CA LEU A 12 -13.37 -7.45 -0.53
C LEU A 12 -12.17 -7.20 0.38
N SER A 13 -11.30 -6.29 -0.05
CA SER A 13 -10.28 -5.72 0.83
C SER A 13 -10.87 -4.62 1.71
N ALA A 14 -10.29 -4.44 2.89
CA ALA A 14 -10.56 -3.30 3.75
C ALA A 14 -9.49 -2.24 3.53
N THR A 15 -9.92 -1.01 3.24
CA THR A 15 -9.04 0.15 3.12
C THR A 15 -8.63 0.65 4.50
N GLU A 16 -7.34 0.60 4.81
CA GLU A 16 -6.77 1.19 6.02
C GLU A 16 -5.96 2.45 5.65
N SER A 17 -6.26 3.57 6.33
CA SER A 17 -5.56 4.83 6.12
C SER A 17 -4.74 5.19 7.35
N ARG A 18 -3.44 5.43 7.16
CA ARG A 18 -2.50 5.87 8.19
C ARG A 18 -1.96 7.24 7.84
N HIS A 19 -1.95 8.12 8.83
CA HIS A 19 -1.42 9.48 8.72
C HIS A 19 -0.40 9.67 9.83
N ASP A 20 0.86 9.86 9.46
CA ASP A 20 1.97 10.09 10.38
C ASP A 20 2.48 11.53 10.20
N PHE A 21 2.35 12.34 11.25
CA PHE A 21 2.88 13.69 11.31
C PHE A 21 4.08 13.74 12.26
N PHE A 22 5.22 14.20 11.76
CA PHE A 22 6.46 14.31 12.51
C PHE A 22 7.03 15.73 12.40
N GLU A 23 7.23 16.36 13.54
CA GLU A 23 7.89 17.67 13.65
C GLU A 23 9.03 17.58 14.66
N GLU A 24 10.26 17.83 14.21
CA GLU A 24 11.44 17.84 15.08
C GLU A 24 12.26 19.12 14.91
N THR A 25 12.63 19.73 16.03
CA THR A 25 13.52 20.90 16.08
C THR A 25 14.82 20.54 16.79
N THR A 26 15.90 20.36 16.02
CA THR A 26 17.23 20.11 16.59
C THR A 26 18.03 21.41 16.69
N VAL A 27 18.56 21.71 17.88
CA VAL A 27 19.44 22.86 18.12
C VAL A 27 20.85 22.39 18.47
N LYS A 28 21.83 22.66 17.61
CA LYS A 28 23.25 22.42 17.88
C LYS A 28 23.95 23.74 18.18
N LYS A 29 24.53 23.88 19.38
CA LYS A 29 25.35 25.04 19.77
C LYS A 29 26.84 24.65 19.78
N LYS A 30 27.67 25.49 19.18
CA LYS A 30 29.14 25.50 19.31
C LYS A 30 29.57 26.90 19.80
N THR A 31 30.78 27.02 20.35
CA THR A 31 31.32 28.23 21.01
C THR A 31 31.09 29.54 20.26
N PHE A 32 31.03 29.53 18.92
CA PHE A 32 30.79 30.72 18.08
C PHE A 32 29.68 30.56 17.01
N SER A 33 28.89 29.48 17.05
CA SER A 33 27.80 29.25 16.07
C SER A 33 26.62 28.45 16.61
N LYS A 34 25.41 28.77 16.12
CA LYS A 34 24.15 28.07 16.40
C LYS A 34 23.56 27.55 15.10
N THR A 35 23.27 26.25 15.05
CA THR A 35 22.53 25.62 13.95
C THR A 35 21.18 25.15 14.48
N VAL A 36 20.10 25.64 13.88
CA VAL A 36 18.72 25.21 14.13
C VAL A 36 18.24 24.45 12.89
N THR A 37 17.89 23.18 13.05
CA THR A 37 17.28 22.36 12.02
C THR A 37 15.83 22.12 12.40
N HIS A 38 14.90 22.53 11.54
CA HIS A 38 13.47 22.25 11.66
C HIS A 38 13.11 21.26 10.55
N THR A 39 12.59 20.10 10.94
CA THR A 39 12.21 19.02 10.02
C THR A 39 10.74 18.75 10.22
N VAL A 40 9.94 18.96 9.17
CA VAL A 40 8.53 18.58 9.10
C VAL A 40 8.41 17.44 8.12
N ARG A 41 7.86 16.32 8.55
CA ARG A 41 7.57 15.17 7.69
C ARG A 41 6.11 14.76 7.89
N GLU A 42 5.39 14.68 6.78
CA GLU A 42 4.02 14.21 6.74
C GLU A 42 3.96 13.01 5.80
N THR A 43 3.51 11.87 6.31
CA THR A 43 3.35 10.65 5.53
C THR A 43 1.89 10.24 5.56
N ALA A 44 1.29 10.10 4.38
CA ALA A 44 -0.07 9.59 4.22
C ALA A 44 -0.01 8.28 3.43
N GLN A 45 -0.46 7.20 4.05
CA GLN A 45 -0.51 5.86 3.46
C GLN A 45 -1.93 5.31 3.49
N THR A 46 -2.36 4.77 2.37
CA THR A 46 -3.59 3.96 2.27
C THR A 46 -3.19 2.57 1.82
N THR A 47 -3.39 1.59 2.69
CA THR A 47 -3.09 0.18 2.43
C THR A 47 -4.40 -0.59 2.32
N GLU A 48 -4.51 -1.46 1.33
CA GLU A 48 -5.65 -2.36 1.18
C GLU A 48 -5.34 -3.71 1.82
N LYS A 49 -6.14 -4.11 2.81
CA LYS A 49 -6.02 -5.40 3.49
C LYS A 49 -7.06 -6.36 2.93
N GLY A 50 -6.62 -7.18 1.99
CA GLY A 50 -7.41 -8.26 1.40
C GLY A 50 -7.90 -9.30 2.40
N THR A 51 -8.96 -10.01 2.03
CA THR A 51 -9.35 -11.23 2.74
C THR A 51 -8.45 -12.38 2.28
N LEU A 52 -7.89 -13.15 3.23
CA LEU A 52 -7.18 -14.39 2.95
C LEU A 52 -8.09 -15.59 3.29
N LEU A 53 -8.52 -16.35 2.29
CA LEU A 53 -9.20 -17.62 2.47
C LEU A 53 -8.21 -18.76 2.24
N SER A 54 -7.99 -19.61 3.24
CA SER A 54 -7.13 -20.80 3.10
C SER A 54 -7.77 -22.03 3.74
N ALA A 55 -7.75 -23.16 3.03
CA ALA A 55 -8.22 -24.44 3.54
C ALA A 55 -7.67 -25.61 2.71
N GLY A 56 -7.80 -26.85 3.20
CA GLY A 56 -7.41 -28.03 2.42
C GLY A 56 -8.14 -28.17 1.07
N SER A 57 -9.33 -27.59 0.91
CA SER A 57 -10.01 -27.40 -0.39
C SER A 57 -10.98 -26.25 -0.22
N VAL A 58 -11.14 -25.39 -1.23
CA VAL A 58 -12.05 -24.23 -1.18
C VAL A 58 -13.10 -24.37 -2.28
N ALA A 59 -14.38 -24.34 -1.90
CA ALA A 59 -15.49 -24.24 -2.84
C ALA A 59 -16.38 -23.05 -2.48
N LEU A 60 -16.51 -22.09 -3.40
CA LEU A 60 -17.34 -20.90 -3.28
C LEU A 60 -18.49 -21.00 -4.28
N THR A 61 -19.73 -20.92 -3.80
CA THR A 61 -20.93 -21.02 -4.66
C THR A 61 -21.87 -19.85 -4.43
N ALA A 62 -22.14 -19.06 -5.47
CA ALA A 62 -23.09 -17.94 -5.43
C ALA A 62 -24.25 -18.16 -6.39
N GLY A 63 -25.47 -17.81 -5.98
CA GLY A 63 -26.65 -17.87 -6.82
C GLY A 63 -26.64 -16.90 -8.02
N GLN A 64 -25.91 -15.79 -7.90
CA GLN A 64 -25.72 -14.79 -8.95
C GLN A 64 -24.23 -14.57 -9.20
N ASP A 65 -23.54 -13.77 -8.39
CA ASP A 65 -22.19 -13.33 -8.73
C ASP A 65 -21.16 -13.65 -7.64
N ILE A 66 -19.91 -13.87 -8.07
CA ILE A 66 -18.76 -13.94 -7.17
C ILE A 66 -17.81 -12.78 -7.48
N GLY A 67 -17.56 -11.93 -6.50
CA GLY A 67 -16.59 -10.85 -6.55
C GLY A 67 -15.39 -11.12 -5.66
N VAL A 68 -14.17 -11.00 -6.17
CA VAL A 68 -12.93 -11.09 -5.39
C VAL A 68 -12.07 -9.87 -5.68
N ARG A 69 -11.76 -9.04 -4.68
CA ARG A 69 -11.03 -7.79 -4.86
C ARG A 69 -9.89 -7.64 -3.86
N GLY A 70 -8.68 -7.47 -4.38
CA GLY A 70 -7.42 -7.42 -3.63
C GLY A 70 -7.32 -8.50 -2.55
N SER A 71 -7.87 -9.68 -2.81
CA SER A 71 -8.04 -10.76 -1.83
C SER A 71 -7.40 -12.04 -2.35
N SER A 72 -6.98 -12.91 -1.43
CA SER A 72 -6.24 -14.13 -1.75
C SER A 72 -7.03 -15.38 -1.32
N VAL A 73 -7.24 -16.32 -2.23
CA VAL A 73 -7.86 -17.62 -1.97
C VAL A 73 -6.83 -18.70 -2.28
N ALA A 74 -6.47 -19.50 -1.28
CA ALA A 74 -5.50 -20.58 -1.41
C ALA A 74 -6.10 -21.91 -0.95
N ALA A 75 -5.77 -23.01 -1.62
CA ALA A 75 -6.19 -24.34 -1.18
C ALA A 75 -5.21 -25.47 -1.50
N ASP A 76 -5.11 -26.46 -0.61
CA ASP A 76 -4.19 -27.57 -0.83
C ASP A 76 -4.65 -28.52 -1.95
N GLY A 77 -5.90 -28.99 -1.91
CA GLY A 77 -6.45 -29.94 -2.87
C GLY A 77 -7.18 -29.32 -4.07
N GLY A 78 -7.51 -28.02 -4.02
CA GLY A 78 -8.15 -27.32 -5.13
C GLY A 78 -9.03 -26.13 -4.73
N VAL A 79 -9.20 -25.20 -5.67
CA VAL A 79 -10.11 -24.05 -5.55
C VAL A 79 -11.20 -24.16 -6.61
N ALA A 80 -12.46 -24.06 -6.21
CA ALA A 80 -13.60 -24.05 -7.11
C ALA A 80 -14.49 -22.84 -6.81
N LEU A 81 -14.68 -21.94 -7.78
CA LEU A 81 -15.66 -20.86 -7.70
C LEU A 81 -16.76 -21.12 -8.72
N THR A 82 -18.01 -21.13 -8.27
CA THR A 82 -19.21 -21.33 -9.09
C THR A 82 -20.20 -20.20 -8.88
N ALA A 83 -20.46 -19.41 -9.91
CA ALA A 83 -21.45 -18.34 -9.90
C ALA A 83 -22.58 -18.64 -10.87
N GLY A 84 -23.82 -18.35 -10.48
CA GLY A 84 -24.99 -18.52 -11.35
C GLY A 84 -24.96 -17.59 -12.58
N ARG A 85 -24.27 -16.45 -12.48
CA ARG A 85 -24.08 -15.47 -13.55
C ARG A 85 -22.60 -15.15 -13.74
N ASP A 86 -22.00 -14.24 -12.97
CA ASP A 86 -20.64 -13.75 -13.27
C ASP A 86 -19.62 -14.04 -12.16
N ILE A 87 -18.36 -14.28 -12.55
CA ILE A 87 -17.21 -14.27 -11.64
C ILE A 87 -16.32 -13.09 -12.01
N THR A 88 -16.09 -12.17 -11.08
CA THR A 88 -15.21 -11.03 -11.26
C THR A 88 -14.10 -11.03 -10.21
N THR A 89 -12.84 -11.02 -10.67
CA THR A 89 -11.68 -10.85 -9.81
C THR A 89 -10.90 -9.60 -10.22
N ALA A 90 -10.57 -8.74 -9.27
CA ALA A 90 -9.92 -7.45 -9.50
C ALA A 90 -8.82 -7.17 -8.47
N ALA A 91 -7.79 -6.42 -8.82
CA ALA A 91 -6.86 -5.87 -7.83
C ALA A 91 -7.53 -4.74 -7.01
N SER A 92 -7.13 -4.58 -5.75
CA SER A 92 -7.40 -3.38 -4.97
C SER A 92 -6.31 -2.34 -5.17
N VAL A 93 -6.57 -1.09 -4.78
CA VAL A 93 -5.67 0.04 -5.04
C VAL A 93 -5.18 0.64 -3.74
N GLU A 94 -3.87 0.61 -3.54
CA GLU A 94 -3.13 1.20 -2.43
C GLU A 94 -2.52 2.53 -2.88
N SER A 95 -2.39 3.50 -1.98
CA SER A 95 -1.75 4.78 -2.31
C SER A 95 -0.73 5.19 -1.24
N TYR A 96 0.44 5.64 -1.69
CA TYR A 96 1.52 6.15 -0.84
C TYR A 96 1.84 7.61 -1.21
N ARG A 97 1.86 8.50 -0.20
CA ARG A 97 2.29 9.90 -0.33
C ARG A 97 3.23 10.26 0.84
N GLN A 98 4.37 10.87 0.51
CA GLN A 98 5.32 11.38 1.50
C GLN A 98 5.68 12.83 1.19
N TYR A 99 5.57 13.69 2.19
CA TYR A 99 5.97 15.08 2.16
C TYR A 99 7.05 15.34 3.23
N GLU A 100 8.15 15.98 2.84
CA GLU A 100 9.23 16.32 3.76
C GLU A 100 9.77 17.74 3.49
N ASP A 101 9.74 18.58 4.52
CA ASP A 101 10.31 19.94 4.50
C ASP A 101 11.40 20.07 5.56
N VAL A 102 12.62 20.40 5.12
CA VAL A 102 13.79 20.55 5.99
C VAL A 102 14.33 21.98 5.90
N SER A 103 14.19 22.73 6.99
CA SER A 103 14.70 24.10 7.12
C SER A 103 15.89 24.15 8.09
N ARG A 104 17.09 24.42 7.57
CA ARG A 104 18.31 24.63 8.36
C ARG A 104 18.68 26.11 8.42
N LYS A 105 18.68 26.69 9.63
CA LYS A 105 19.18 28.04 9.91
C LYS A 105 20.50 27.96 10.65
N LYS A 106 21.56 28.53 10.10
CA LYS A 106 22.87 28.64 10.76
C LYS A 106 23.20 30.11 11.00
N SER A 107 23.41 30.47 12.25
CA SER A 107 23.76 31.84 12.66
C SER A 107 25.06 31.82 13.46
N GLY A 108 25.96 32.76 13.17
CA GLY A 108 27.23 32.86 13.90
C GLY A 108 28.31 33.62 13.14
N VAL A 109 29.52 33.52 13.67
CA VAL A 109 30.72 34.11 13.06
C VAL A 109 31.30 33.10 12.07
N PHE A 110 31.41 33.49 10.79
CA PHE A 110 31.98 32.67 9.72
C PHE A 110 33.38 33.20 9.36
N SER A 111 34.38 32.33 9.38
CA SER A 111 35.72 32.60 8.84
C SER A 111 35.74 32.23 7.36
N GLY A 112 35.12 33.05 6.52
CA GLY A 112 34.99 32.80 5.09
C GLY A 112 36.21 33.31 4.31
N GLY A 113 37.17 32.43 4.02
CA GLY A 113 38.06 32.52 2.84
C GLY A 113 38.96 33.75 2.63
N GLY A 114 39.13 34.64 3.61
CA GLY A 114 40.00 35.83 3.57
C GLY A 114 40.25 36.39 4.98
N ILE A 115 40.96 37.53 5.10
CA ILE A 115 41.51 38.09 6.36
C ILE A 115 40.46 38.67 7.35
N GLY A 116 39.22 38.20 7.33
CA GLY A 116 38.13 38.79 8.13
C GLY A 116 37.11 37.79 8.68
N PHE A 117 36.53 38.14 9.83
CA PHE A 117 35.40 37.45 10.42
C PHE A 117 34.09 38.07 9.91
N THR A 118 33.21 37.26 9.31
CA THR A 118 31.90 37.72 8.83
C THR A 118 30.82 37.25 9.80
N ILE A 119 30.06 38.18 10.39
CA ILE A 119 28.91 37.86 11.25
C ILE A 119 27.66 37.82 10.36
N GLY A 120 26.94 36.70 10.36
CA GLY A 120 25.74 36.59 9.55
C GLY A 120 24.84 35.43 9.92
N SER A 121 23.79 35.26 9.14
CA SER A 121 22.90 34.11 9.21
C SER A 121 22.64 33.56 7.82
N THR A 122 22.80 32.26 7.65
CA THR A 122 22.54 31.54 6.39
C THR A 122 21.33 30.65 6.59
N SER A 123 20.34 30.75 5.71
CA SER A 123 19.16 29.88 5.72
C SER A 123 19.20 28.95 4.52
N LEU A 124 19.16 27.65 4.75
CA LEU A 124 19.03 26.61 3.73
C LEU A 124 17.69 25.90 3.93
N ARG A 125 16.78 26.06 2.98
CA ARG A 125 15.54 25.29 2.91
C ARG A 125 15.69 24.22 1.83
N GLN A 126 15.44 22.97 2.18
CA GLN A 126 15.34 21.85 1.27
C GLN A 126 13.96 21.25 1.44
N THR A 127 13.09 21.54 0.48
CA THR A 127 11.76 20.94 0.39
C THR A 127 11.88 19.72 -0.52
N LEU A 128 11.76 18.53 0.05
CA LEU A 128 11.73 17.28 -0.70
C LEU A 128 10.27 16.86 -0.83
N ALA A 129 9.59 17.47 -1.79
CA ALA A 129 8.27 17.03 -2.20
C ALA A 129 8.41 15.80 -3.10
N SER A 130 8.36 14.59 -2.52
CA SER A 130 8.08 13.38 -3.29
C SER A 130 6.59 13.38 -3.67
N ALA A 131 6.21 14.30 -4.56
CA ALA A 131 4.84 14.45 -5.09
C ALA A 131 4.51 13.39 -6.16
N GLY A 132 5.12 12.22 -6.07
CA GLY A 132 4.70 11.05 -6.84
C GLY A 132 3.68 10.28 -6.02
N THR A 133 2.41 10.31 -6.41
CA THR A 133 1.44 9.36 -5.89
C THR A 133 1.82 7.97 -6.39
N THR A 134 2.50 7.19 -5.56
CA THR A 134 2.78 5.80 -5.88
C THR A 134 1.53 5.00 -5.61
N GLN A 135 0.88 4.57 -6.68
CA GLN A 135 -0.28 3.70 -6.62
C GLN A 135 0.20 2.26 -6.76
N SER A 136 0.03 1.45 -5.72
CA SER A 136 0.31 0.01 -5.77
C SER A 136 -1.02 -0.72 -5.93
N GLN A 137 -1.05 -1.75 -6.76
CA GLN A 137 -2.23 -2.60 -6.89
C GLN A 137 -2.04 -3.80 -5.96
N SER A 138 -2.92 -3.97 -4.97
CA SER A 138 -3.00 -5.22 -4.23
C SER A 138 -3.65 -6.26 -5.13
N VAL A 139 -2.81 -7.09 -5.74
CA VAL A 139 -3.21 -8.16 -6.65
C VAL A 139 -4.11 -9.17 -5.92
N SER A 140 -5.16 -9.64 -6.59
CA SER A 140 -5.94 -10.78 -6.09
C SER A 140 -5.25 -12.09 -6.46
N THR A 141 -5.23 -13.08 -5.58
CA THR A 141 -4.58 -14.38 -5.87
C THR A 141 -5.56 -15.52 -5.71
N LEU A 142 -5.67 -16.40 -6.69
CA LEU A 142 -6.46 -17.63 -6.63
C LEU A 142 -5.52 -18.82 -6.86
N GLY A 143 -5.24 -19.57 -5.81
CA GLY A 143 -4.12 -20.50 -5.74
C GLY A 143 -4.52 -21.90 -5.28
N SER A 144 -3.99 -22.94 -5.91
CA SER A 144 -3.93 -24.27 -5.31
C SER A 144 -2.53 -24.86 -5.33
N THR A 145 -2.11 -25.51 -4.23
CA THR A 145 -0.75 -26.04 -4.03
C THR A 145 -0.62 -27.54 -4.30
N GLY A 146 -1.72 -28.28 -4.42
CA GLY A 146 -1.76 -29.70 -4.74
C GLY A 146 -2.96 -30.11 -5.59
N GLY A 147 -3.69 -29.15 -6.18
CA GLY A 147 -4.80 -29.40 -7.08
C GLY A 147 -5.07 -28.26 -8.07
N SER A 148 -6.29 -28.25 -8.62
CA SER A 148 -6.67 -27.33 -9.69
C SER A 148 -7.43 -26.09 -9.20
N VAL A 149 -7.37 -25.01 -9.99
CA VAL A 149 -8.25 -23.86 -9.84
C VAL A 149 -9.30 -23.92 -10.94
N SER A 150 -10.58 -23.99 -10.55
CA SER A 150 -11.72 -24.01 -11.45
C SER A 150 -12.65 -22.83 -11.21
N LEU A 151 -12.97 -22.12 -12.29
CA LEU A 151 -13.85 -20.96 -12.30
C LEU A 151 -15.01 -21.30 -13.23
N ARG A 152 -16.24 -21.32 -12.71
CA ARG A 152 -17.45 -21.59 -13.49
C ARG A 152 -18.46 -20.47 -13.27
N ALA A 153 -18.71 -19.70 -14.32
CA ALA A 153 -19.74 -18.68 -14.36
C ALA A 153 -20.84 -19.11 -15.35
N GLY A 154 -22.09 -18.74 -15.08
CA GLY A 154 -23.19 -18.96 -16.01
C GLY A 154 -23.13 -18.06 -17.24
N GLN A 155 -22.48 -16.89 -17.11
CA GLN A 155 -22.25 -15.92 -18.18
C GLN A 155 -20.75 -15.68 -18.35
N ASP A 156 -20.12 -14.79 -17.57
CA ASP A 156 -18.75 -14.35 -17.81
C ASP A 156 -17.79 -14.57 -16.63
N VAL A 157 -16.51 -14.80 -16.95
CA VAL A 157 -15.40 -14.80 -15.98
C VAL A 157 -14.43 -13.68 -16.34
N ALA A 158 -14.37 -12.65 -15.52
CA ALA A 158 -13.48 -11.52 -15.66
C ALA A 158 -12.35 -11.58 -14.62
N LEU A 159 -11.09 -11.58 -15.08
CA LEU A 159 -9.90 -11.58 -14.23
C LEU A 159 -9.05 -10.36 -14.56
N THR A 160 -8.94 -9.42 -13.62
CA THR A 160 -8.20 -8.16 -13.79
C THR A 160 -7.20 -8.00 -12.66
N GLY A 161 -5.90 -7.88 -12.95
CA GLY A 161 -4.89 -7.76 -11.87
C GLY A 161 -4.99 -8.90 -10.85
N THR A 162 -5.15 -10.13 -11.38
CA THR A 162 -5.37 -11.34 -10.59
C THR A 162 -4.37 -12.41 -11.01
N ASP A 163 -3.70 -13.01 -10.04
CA ASP A 163 -2.83 -14.15 -10.27
C ASP A 163 -3.59 -15.44 -10.01
N VAL A 164 -3.61 -16.32 -11.01
CA VAL A 164 -4.19 -17.67 -10.88
C VAL A 164 -3.07 -18.69 -10.90
N ILE A 165 -2.93 -19.46 -9.82
CA ILE A 165 -1.85 -20.42 -9.61
C ILE A 165 -2.48 -21.78 -9.32
N ALA A 166 -2.12 -22.81 -10.07
CA ALA A 166 -2.56 -24.17 -9.81
C ALA A 166 -1.34 -25.10 -9.81
N ALA A 167 -1.28 -26.00 -8.84
CA ALA A 167 -0.28 -27.05 -8.81
C ALA A 167 -0.62 -28.14 -9.80
N ARG A 168 0.43 -28.80 -10.31
CA ARG A 168 0.37 -29.73 -11.43
C ARG A 168 0.10 -31.16 -10.99
#